data_AF-A0AB74EDF8-F1
#
_entry.id   AF-A0AB74EDF8-F1
#
_cell.length_a   1.000
_cell.length_b   1.000
_cell.length_c   1.000
_cell.angle_alpha   90.00
_cell.angle_beta   90.00
_cell.angle_gamma   90.00
#
_symmetry.space_group_name_H-M   'P 1'
#
loop_
_entity.id
_entity.type
_entity.pdbx_description
1 polymer ?
#
loop_
_entity_poly.entity_id
_entity_poly.type
_entity_poly.pdbx_seq_one_letter_code
_entity_poly.pdbx_strand_id
1 'polypeptide(L)'
;MLMVKNTKVVRGGELDVLPKGLSEQKIEFYGADKEQNYALLKTWVYEQPYSVVRGYFGYSRKDSNPIEGDGQNPEEIPFDLYLGDIRGVATDEDKLPKAGSFQYEGRAFGGNGVLSKESLDNHNGVFRYTIDFDRRKGSGSIEGMEQYGKIKLEEAAIERIPYRESGSSLGLKDRVSYFGVNEGVAMLEKDNEIKKYHLGIFGEAANEVAGAVSQEHKHQAVIGFGGEKK
;
A
#
# COMPACT_ATOMS: atom_id res chain seq x y z
N MET A 1 14.34 6.71 -33.04
CA MET A 1 15.38 5.72 -32.70
C MET A 1 15.80 5.98 -31.26
N LEU A 2 15.42 5.11 -30.33
CA LEU A 2 15.47 5.39 -28.89
C LEU A 2 16.64 4.57 -28.32
N MET A 3 17.56 5.20 -27.60
CA MET A 3 18.78 4.60 -27.05
C MET A 3 18.62 4.44 -25.53
N VAL A 4 18.83 3.23 -25.00
CA VAL A 4 18.82 2.92 -23.56
C VAL A 4 20.27 2.75 -23.11
N LYS A 5 20.67 3.45 -22.05
CA LYS A 5 21.85 3.09 -21.24
C LYS A 5 21.35 2.51 -19.91
N ASN A 6 21.99 1.42 -19.48
CA ASN A 6 21.58 0.59 -18.35
C ASN A 6 21.58 1.34 -17.00
N THR A 7 20.45 1.94 -16.66
CA THR A 7 19.87 1.95 -15.31
C THR A 7 18.38 1.71 -15.52
N LYS A 8 17.96 0.43 -15.43
CA LYS A 8 16.62 -0.13 -15.75
C LYS A 8 15.61 0.89 -16.33
N VAL A 9 15.78 1.25 -17.61
CA VAL A 9 14.82 2.09 -18.35
C VAL A 9 13.73 1.17 -18.85
N VAL A 10 12.58 1.15 -18.18
CA VAL A 10 11.39 0.47 -18.70
C VAL A 10 10.79 1.37 -19.78
N ARG A 11 11.04 1.02 -21.04
CA ARG A 11 10.35 1.60 -22.18
C ARG A 11 8.93 1.03 -22.18
N GLY A 12 7.93 1.90 -22.29
CA GLY A 12 6.51 1.56 -22.10
C GLY A 12 6.08 0.24 -22.74
N GLY A 13 5.40 -0.60 -21.95
CA GLY A 13 4.71 -1.80 -22.42
C GLY A 13 4.80 -3.01 -21.50
N GLU A 14 5.94 -3.24 -20.85
CA GLU A 14 6.12 -4.38 -19.93
C GLU A 14 6.33 -3.89 -18.50
N LEU A 15 5.33 -4.12 -17.65
CA LEU A 15 5.55 -4.18 -16.21
C LEU A 15 6.50 -5.37 -15.97
N ASP A 16 7.77 -5.07 -15.76
CA ASP A 16 8.70 -6.02 -15.16
C ASP A 16 8.01 -6.66 -13.95
N VAL A 17 8.09 -7.99 -13.82
CA VAL A 17 7.62 -8.70 -12.62
C VAL A 17 8.31 -8.06 -11.41
N LEU A 18 7.52 -7.37 -10.58
CA LEU A 18 8.05 -6.66 -9.42
C LEU A 18 8.65 -7.70 -8.46
N PRO A 19 9.82 -7.42 -7.85
CA PRO A 19 10.39 -8.34 -6.89
C PRO A 19 9.38 -8.55 -5.75
N LYS A 20 9.12 -9.81 -5.40
CA LYS A 20 8.30 -10.13 -4.24
C LYS A 20 8.89 -9.52 -2.98
N GLY A 21 8.03 -9.11 -2.07
CA GLY A 21 8.39 -8.45 -0.83
C GLY A 21 8.42 -6.93 -0.96
N LEU A 22 9.02 -6.30 0.05
CA LEU A 22 9.06 -4.84 0.18
C LEU A 22 10.24 -4.30 -0.63
N SER A 23 9.97 -3.36 -1.53
CA SER A 23 10.98 -2.79 -2.41
C SER A 23 10.73 -1.30 -2.70
N GLU A 24 11.82 -0.61 -3.01
CA GLU A 24 11.79 0.74 -3.59
C GLU A 24 12.07 0.65 -5.09
N GLN A 25 11.36 1.44 -5.88
CA GLN A 25 11.57 1.55 -7.32
C GLN A 25 11.55 3.01 -7.76
N LYS A 26 12.28 3.31 -8.84
CA LYS A 26 12.32 4.62 -9.48
C LYS A 26 12.09 4.44 -10.96
N ILE A 27 11.13 5.18 -11.50
CA ILE A 27 10.75 5.17 -12.90
C ILE A 27 10.86 6.59 -13.42
N GLU A 28 11.65 6.78 -14.48
CA GLU A 28 11.79 8.06 -15.17
C GLU A 28 11.08 8.00 -16.52
N PHE A 29 10.19 8.96 -16.76
CA PHE A 29 9.56 9.21 -18.05
C PHE A 29 10.14 10.51 -18.63
N TYR A 30 10.43 10.54 -19.92
CA TYR A 30 10.95 11.74 -20.57
C TYR A 30 10.42 11.88 -22.00
N GLY A 31 10.20 13.14 -22.41
CA GLY A 31 9.92 13.51 -23.79
C GLY A 31 11.19 13.52 -24.65
N ALA A 32 11.10 14.11 -25.85
CA ALA A 32 12.26 14.24 -26.75
C ALA A 32 13.41 15.05 -26.12
N ASP A 33 13.08 15.97 -25.22
CA ASP A 33 14.02 16.71 -24.37
C ASP A 33 13.71 16.40 -22.90
N LYS A 34 14.68 15.75 -22.23
CA LYS A 34 14.59 15.36 -20.81
C LYS A 34 14.61 16.56 -19.87
N GLU A 35 15.17 17.70 -20.27
CA GLU A 35 15.17 18.90 -19.42
C GLU A 35 13.82 19.62 -19.45
N GLN A 36 13.11 19.54 -20.58
CA GLN A 36 11.82 20.20 -20.77
C GLN A 36 10.66 19.33 -20.30
N ASN A 37 10.65 18.04 -20.62
CA ASN A 37 9.53 17.15 -20.39
C ASN A 37 10.01 15.89 -19.66
N TYR A 38 9.76 15.83 -18.36
CA TYR A 38 10.27 14.79 -17.48
C TYR A 38 9.26 14.46 -16.39
N ALA A 39 9.09 13.18 -16.07
CA ALA A 39 8.42 12.76 -14.85
C ALA A 39 9.27 11.73 -14.12
N LEU A 40 9.41 11.92 -12.81
CA LEU A 40 9.96 10.94 -11.89
C LEU A 40 8.82 10.37 -11.07
N LEU A 41 8.76 9.05 -11.02
CA LEU A 41 7.92 8.32 -10.10
C LEU A 41 8.83 7.44 -9.24
N LYS A 42 8.96 7.78 -7.96
CA LYS A 42 9.52 6.87 -6.96
C LYS A 42 8.35 6.14 -6.31
N THR A 43 8.46 4.83 -6.12
CA THR A 43 7.42 4.03 -5.47
C THR A 43 8.00 3.15 -4.38
N TRP A 44 7.27 3.05 -3.28
CA TRP A 44 7.44 1.96 -2.32
C TRP A 44 6.35 0.94 -2.54
N VAL A 45 6.75 -0.31 -2.70
CA VAL A 45 5.85 -1.39 -3.12
C VAL A 45 6.06 -2.59 -2.21
N TYR A 46 4.97 -3.13 -1.68
CA TYR A 46 4.95 -4.45 -1.08
C TYR A 46 4.19 -5.41 -1.98
N GLU A 47 4.92 -6.25 -2.73
CA GLU A 47 4.36 -7.21 -3.68
C GLU A 47 4.28 -8.60 -3.04
N GLN A 48 3.08 -9.16 -2.97
CA GLN A 48 2.78 -10.52 -2.49
C GLN A 48 2.29 -11.39 -3.66
N PRO A 49 2.20 -12.71 -3.50
CA PRO A 49 1.68 -13.58 -4.56
C PRO A 49 0.30 -13.22 -5.13
N TYR A 50 -0.62 -12.69 -4.32
CA TYR A 50 -2.00 -12.41 -4.73
C TYR A 50 -2.44 -10.95 -4.58
N SER A 51 -1.60 -10.08 -4.04
CA SER A 51 -1.92 -8.69 -3.71
C SER A 51 -0.68 -7.82 -3.68
N VAL A 52 -0.90 -6.51 -3.79
CA VAL A 52 0.14 -5.50 -3.78
C VAL A 52 -0.37 -4.24 -3.10
N VAL A 53 0.52 -3.60 -2.33
CA VAL A 53 0.32 -2.27 -1.77
C VAL A 53 1.36 -1.33 -2.36
N ARG A 54 0.93 -0.18 -2.91
CA ARG A 54 1.82 0.78 -3.57
C ARG A 54 1.61 2.19 -3.04
N GLY A 55 2.67 2.81 -2.57
CA GLY A 55 2.72 4.26 -2.36
C GLY A 55 3.73 4.92 -3.29
N TYR A 56 3.56 6.21 -3.54
CA TYR A 56 4.28 6.94 -4.57
C TYR A 56 4.77 8.30 -4.12
N PHE A 57 5.79 8.77 -4.82
CA PHE A 57 6.28 10.14 -4.84
C PHE A 57 6.33 10.55 -6.32
N GLY A 58 5.35 11.35 -6.75
CA GLY A 58 5.20 11.79 -8.12
C GLY A 58 5.79 13.18 -8.36
N TYR A 59 6.56 13.33 -9.42
CA TYR A 59 7.05 14.62 -9.88
C TYR A 59 7.03 14.72 -11.38
N SER A 60 6.58 15.85 -11.91
CA SER A 60 6.60 16.11 -13.34
C SER A 60 6.97 17.56 -13.65
N ARG A 61 7.69 17.71 -14.77
CA ARG A 61 8.04 18.97 -15.41
C ARG A 61 7.51 19.00 -16.82
N LYS A 62 6.98 20.15 -17.19
CA LYS A 62 6.58 20.48 -18.55
C LYS A 62 7.19 21.84 -18.93
N ASP A 63 7.83 21.89 -20.09
CA ASP A 63 8.53 23.07 -20.59
C ASP A 63 9.48 23.67 -19.52
N SER A 64 10.24 22.78 -18.85
CA SER A 64 11.20 23.08 -17.77
C SER A 64 10.60 23.61 -16.45
N ASN A 65 9.27 23.77 -16.38
CA ASN A 65 8.57 24.20 -15.18
C ASN A 65 7.94 22.98 -14.47
N PRO A 66 7.98 22.91 -13.12
CA PRO A 66 7.18 21.94 -12.38
C PRO A 66 5.70 22.11 -12.74
N ILE A 67 4.98 21.00 -12.87
CA ILE A 67 3.53 21.05 -13.00
C ILE A 67 2.94 21.45 -11.63
N GLU A 68 1.89 22.28 -11.66
CA GLU A 68 1.22 22.79 -10.46
C GLU A 68 0.74 21.61 -9.58
N GLY A 69 1.23 21.53 -8.34
CA GLY A 69 0.95 20.44 -7.40
C GLY A 69 2.12 19.51 -7.08
N ASP A 70 3.16 19.44 -7.92
CA ASP A 70 4.27 18.48 -7.78
C ASP A 70 5.43 18.97 -6.89
N GLY A 71 5.25 20.07 -6.17
CA GLY A 71 6.33 20.74 -5.44
C GLY A 71 7.38 21.37 -6.38
N GLN A 72 8.21 22.26 -5.85
CA GLN A 72 9.29 22.89 -6.64
C GLN A 72 10.52 21.96 -6.75
N ASN A 73 10.70 21.04 -5.79
CA ASN A 73 11.91 20.22 -5.64
C ASN A 73 11.60 18.70 -5.72
N PRO A 74 12.20 17.94 -6.66
CA PRO A 74 12.04 16.49 -6.77
C PRO A 74 12.44 15.68 -5.52
N GLU A 75 13.22 16.27 -4.61
CA GLU A 75 13.65 15.64 -3.36
C GLU A 75 12.68 15.85 -2.18
N GLU A 76 11.66 16.68 -2.36
CA GLU A 76 10.71 17.07 -1.30
C GLU A 76 9.25 16.81 -1.69
N ILE A 77 9.04 15.77 -2.49
CA ILE A 77 7.70 15.31 -2.85
C ILE A 77 7.14 14.52 -1.67
N PRO A 78 5.91 14.79 -1.19
CA PRO A 78 5.29 14.01 -0.13
C PRO A 78 4.95 12.59 -0.60
N PHE A 79 4.98 11.65 0.35
CA PHE A 79 4.50 10.29 0.14
C PHE A 79 2.97 10.28 0.03
N ASP A 80 2.48 9.64 -1.02
CA ASP A 80 1.07 9.42 -1.25
C ASP A 80 0.73 7.93 -1.33
N LEU A 81 -0.35 7.55 -0.67
CA LEU A 81 -0.92 6.22 -0.68
C LEU A 81 -2.44 6.35 -0.51
N TYR A 82 -3.21 5.67 -1.37
CA TYR A 82 -4.66 5.60 -1.27
C TYR A 82 -5.11 4.15 -1.15
N LEU A 83 -6.30 3.93 -0.59
CA LEU A 83 -6.89 2.58 -0.53
C LEU A 83 -7.03 1.95 -1.93
N GLY A 84 -7.25 2.79 -2.95
CA GLY A 84 -7.30 2.38 -4.35
C GLY A 84 -5.97 1.85 -4.92
N ASP A 85 -4.84 2.08 -4.24
CA ASP A 85 -3.52 1.60 -4.66
C ASP A 85 -3.20 0.20 -4.11
N ILE A 86 -4.08 -0.33 -3.26
CA ILE A 86 -4.04 -1.71 -2.79
C ILE A 86 -4.82 -2.55 -3.80
N ARG A 87 -4.12 -3.41 -4.53
CA ARG A 87 -4.68 -4.28 -5.57
C ARG A 87 -4.51 -5.74 -5.18
N GLY A 88 -5.41 -6.62 -5.63
CA GLY A 88 -5.23 -8.06 -5.45
C GLY A 88 -6.38 -8.90 -5.98
N VAL A 89 -6.22 -10.22 -5.91
CA VAL A 89 -7.24 -11.24 -6.22
C VAL A 89 -7.97 -11.58 -4.92
N ALA A 90 -9.18 -11.06 -4.75
CA ALA A 90 -9.97 -11.30 -3.54
C ALA A 90 -10.28 -12.80 -3.37
N THR A 91 -10.25 -13.30 -2.13
CA THR A 91 -10.66 -14.68 -1.86
C THR A 91 -12.17 -14.82 -2.04
N ASP A 92 -12.58 -15.80 -2.85
CA ASP A 92 -14.00 -16.11 -3.07
C ASP A 92 -14.69 -16.56 -1.77
N GLU A 93 -15.97 -16.24 -1.62
CA GLU A 93 -16.74 -16.53 -0.40
C GLU A 93 -16.79 -18.02 -0.05
N ASP A 94 -16.92 -18.88 -1.05
CA ASP A 94 -16.96 -20.34 -0.89
C ASP A 94 -15.58 -20.92 -0.52
N LYS A 95 -14.50 -20.18 -0.79
CA LYS A 95 -13.12 -20.55 -0.47
C LYS A 95 -12.60 -19.93 0.83
N LEU A 96 -13.38 -19.05 1.46
CA LEU A 96 -13.02 -18.52 2.78
C LEU A 96 -13.08 -19.63 3.84
N PRO A 97 -12.08 -19.72 4.72
CA PRO A 97 -12.13 -20.63 5.86
C PRO A 97 -13.38 -20.38 6.71
N LYS A 98 -14.05 -21.47 7.09
CA LYS A 98 -15.28 -21.41 7.90
C LYS A 98 -15.03 -21.55 9.40
N ALA A 99 -13.84 -22.00 9.77
CA ALA A 99 -13.42 -22.25 11.15
C ALA A 99 -11.91 -22.15 11.28
N GLY A 100 -11.42 -22.05 12.51
CA GLY A 100 -10.02 -21.97 12.86
C GLY A 100 -9.47 -20.54 12.86
N SER A 101 -8.20 -20.42 13.26
CA SER A 101 -7.50 -19.15 13.36
C SER A 101 -6.22 -19.18 12.54
N PHE A 102 -6.02 -18.19 11.67
CA PHE A 102 -4.84 -18.06 10.84
C PHE A 102 -4.04 -16.81 11.23
N GLN A 103 -2.73 -16.98 11.28
CA GLN A 103 -1.77 -15.90 11.49
C GLN A 103 -1.17 -15.48 10.16
N TYR A 104 -1.03 -14.17 9.97
CA TYR A 104 -0.44 -13.54 8.80
C TYR A 104 0.72 -12.68 9.25
N GLU A 105 1.85 -12.77 8.55
CA GLU A 105 3.01 -11.94 8.85
C GLU A 105 3.63 -11.40 7.58
N GLY A 106 4.12 -10.16 7.65
CA GLY A 106 4.75 -9.51 6.53
C GLY A 106 5.33 -8.16 6.91
N ARG A 107 5.14 -7.17 6.03
CA ARG A 107 5.77 -5.85 6.16
C ARG A 107 4.72 -4.74 6.12
N ALA A 108 5.10 -3.64 6.74
CA ALA A 108 4.41 -2.36 6.62
C ALA A 108 5.40 -1.29 6.17
N PHE A 109 4.91 -0.22 5.55
CA PHE A 109 5.72 0.90 5.10
C PHE A 109 4.91 2.20 5.00
N GLY A 110 5.61 3.33 4.95
CA GLY A 110 5.05 4.65 4.76
C GLY A 110 5.19 5.52 5.99
N GLY A 111 4.48 6.64 5.98
CA GLY A 111 4.46 7.60 7.07
C GLY A 111 3.90 8.94 6.62
N ASN A 112 3.43 9.70 7.60
CA ASN A 112 2.92 11.05 7.43
C ASN A 112 4.11 12.01 7.32
N GLY A 113 4.10 12.86 6.30
CA GLY A 113 5.18 13.83 6.07
C GLY A 113 6.48 13.22 5.54
N VAL A 114 6.46 11.95 5.14
CA VAL A 114 7.61 11.31 4.48
C VAL A 114 7.85 11.96 3.13
N LEU A 115 9.10 12.31 2.84
CA LEU A 115 9.52 12.95 1.60
C LEU A 115 10.30 12.01 0.68
N SER A 116 10.32 12.31 -0.62
CA SER A 116 10.99 11.50 -1.65
C SER A 116 12.50 11.30 -1.42
N LYS A 117 13.17 12.22 -0.73
CA LYS A 117 14.58 12.07 -0.31
C LYS A 117 14.81 10.98 0.75
N GLU A 118 13.79 10.56 1.47
CA GLU A 118 13.92 9.61 2.57
C GLU A 118 13.98 8.15 2.07
N SER A 119 14.65 7.28 2.83
CA SER A 119 14.83 5.86 2.47
C SER A 119 13.70 5.00 3.04
N LEU A 120 13.26 4.01 2.25
CA LEU A 120 12.34 2.95 2.67
C LEU A 120 12.80 2.23 3.94
N ASP A 121 14.11 2.07 4.12
CA ASP A 121 14.70 1.35 5.26
C ASP A 121 14.34 1.99 6.61
N ASN A 122 14.10 3.31 6.63
CA ASN A 122 13.74 4.06 7.83
C ASN A 122 12.21 4.17 8.03
N HIS A 123 11.43 3.77 7.03
CA HIS A 123 9.97 3.95 6.97
C HIS A 123 9.25 2.63 6.73
N ASN A 124 9.81 1.53 7.25
CA ASN A 124 9.18 0.22 7.21
C ASN A 124 9.09 -0.43 8.59
N GLY A 125 8.26 -1.47 8.69
CA GLY A 125 8.04 -2.23 9.90
C GLY A 125 7.61 -3.67 9.62
N VAL A 126 7.40 -4.42 10.69
CA VAL A 126 6.88 -5.79 10.67
C VAL A 126 5.38 -5.76 10.96
N PHE A 127 4.61 -6.37 10.07
CA PHE A 127 3.17 -6.54 10.22
C PHE A 127 2.86 -7.95 10.74
N ARG A 128 1.99 -8.06 11.74
CA ARG A 128 1.45 -9.33 12.24
C ARG A 128 -0.05 -9.19 12.48
N TYR A 129 -0.83 -10.16 12.03
CA TYR A 129 -2.29 -10.12 12.17
C TYR A 129 -2.86 -11.53 12.30
N THR A 130 -3.89 -11.68 13.12
CA THR A 130 -4.59 -12.94 13.32
C THR A 130 -6.03 -12.78 12.92
N ILE A 131 -6.55 -13.69 12.10
CA ILE A 131 -7.98 -13.81 11.80
C ILE A 131 -8.51 -15.08 12.45
N ASP A 132 -9.48 -14.91 13.33
CA ASP A 132 -10.30 -15.98 13.88
C ASP A 132 -11.56 -16.12 13.00
N PHE A 133 -11.61 -17.19 12.21
CA PHE A 133 -12.73 -17.46 11.31
C PHE A 133 -13.95 -18.03 12.02
N ASP A 134 -13.80 -18.64 13.21
CA ASP A 134 -14.92 -19.07 14.04
C ASP A 134 -15.70 -17.86 14.56
N ARG A 135 -14.97 -16.83 15.01
CA ARG A 135 -15.54 -15.57 15.52
C ARG A 135 -15.78 -14.53 14.43
N ARG A 136 -15.26 -14.76 13.21
CA ARG A 136 -15.23 -13.79 12.10
C ARG A 136 -14.66 -12.44 12.55
N LYS A 137 -13.51 -12.47 13.23
CA LYS A 137 -12.85 -11.29 13.78
C LYS A 137 -11.34 -11.34 13.58
N GLY A 138 -10.71 -10.19 13.47
CA GLY A 138 -9.26 -10.09 13.35
C GLY A 138 -8.67 -8.97 14.19
N SER A 139 -7.41 -9.11 14.57
CA SER A 139 -6.61 -8.09 15.27
C SER A 139 -5.11 -8.32 15.04
N GLY A 140 -4.29 -7.32 15.30
CA GLY A 140 -2.84 -7.43 15.09
C GLY A 140 -2.02 -6.23 15.51
N SER A 141 -0.82 -6.12 14.96
CA SER A 141 0.07 -4.99 15.20
C SER A 141 1.05 -4.74 14.06
N ILE A 142 1.56 -3.51 14.02
CA ILE A 142 2.72 -3.10 13.24
C ILE A 142 3.78 -2.58 14.20
N GLU A 143 5.00 -3.06 14.07
CA GLU A 143 6.14 -2.71 14.94
C GLU A 143 7.38 -2.37 14.11
N GLY A 144 8.33 -1.62 14.68
CA GLY A 144 9.57 -1.21 14.01
C GLY A 144 9.51 0.13 13.28
N MET A 145 8.35 0.79 13.24
CA MET A 145 8.21 2.15 12.70
C MET A 145 8.43 3.17 13.82
N GLU A 146 9.67 3.66 13.97
CA GLU A 146 10.10 4.47 15.13
C GLU A 146 9.20 5.69 15.41
N GLN A 147 8.74 6.37 14.35
CA GLN A 147 7.87 7.54 14.43
C GLN A 147 6.52 7.27 15.10
N TYR A 148 6.03 6.03 15.05
CA TYR A 148 4.72 5.66 15.59
C TYR A 148 4.79 4.81 16.87
N GLY A 149 5.96 4.24 17.18
CA GLY A 149 6.07 3.19 18.19
C GLY A 149 5.30 1.95 17.75
N LYS A 150 4.75 1.19 18.70
CA LYS A 150 3.86 0.08 18.37
C LYS A 150 2.52 0.62 17.87
N ILE A 151 2.07 0.08 16.74
CA ILE A 151 0.74 0.33 16.20
C ILE A 151 -0.11 -0.90 16.50
N LYS A 152 -1.15 -0.74 17.30
CA LYS A 152 -2.12 -1.80 17.60
C LYS A 152 -3.29 -1.70 16.63
N LEU A 153 -3.58 -2.80 15.93
CA LEU A 153 -4.76 -2.95 15.10
C LEU A 153 -5.82 -3.67 15.94
N GLU A 154 -6.76 -2.91 16.49
CA GLU A 154 -7.78 -3.42 17.40
C GLU A 154 -8.69 -4.46 16.76
N GLU A 155 -9.32 -5.28 17.60
CA GLU A 155 -10.26 -6.33 17.16
C GLU A 155 -11.39 -5.72 16.33
N ALA A 156 -11.54 -6.19 15.09
CA ALA A 156 -12.58 -5.77 14.16
C ALA A 156 -13.26 -6.97 13.50
N ALA A 157 -14.48 -6.78 13.01
CA ALA A 157 -15.24 -7.80 12.31
C ALA A 157 -14.66 -8.07 10.92
N ILE A 158 -14.69 -9.34 10.50
CA ILE A 158 -14.47 -9.75 9.12
C ILE A 158 -15.82 -9.82 8.43
N GLU A 159 -16.04 -8.91 7.49
CA GLU A 159 -17.32 -8.74 6.82
C GLU A 159 -17.16 -8.72 5.30
N ARG A 160 -18.29 -8.89 4.61
CA ARG A 160 -18.36 -8.73 3.15
C ARG A 160 -18.48 -7.24 2.82
N ILE A 161 -17.44 -6.71 2.18
CA ILE A 161 -17.33 -5.30 1.83
C ILE A 161 -17.73 -5.15 0.36
N PRO A 162 -18.83 -4.43 0.05
CA PRO A 162 -19.22 -4.20 -1.33
C PRO A 162 -18.23 -3.26 -2.01
N TYR A 163 -17.91 -3.54 -3.26
CA TYR A 163 -17.16 -2.60 -4.10
C TYR A 163 -17.92 -1.27 -4.20
N ARG A 164 -17.20 -0.16 -4.06
CA ARG A 164 -17.72 1.19 -4.31
C ARG A 164 -16.76 1.94 -5.22
N GLU A 165 -17.31 2.58 -6.25
CA GLU A 165 -16.51 3.41 -7.18
C GLU A 165 -15.91 4.64 -6.49
N SER A 166 -16.58 5.18 -5.47
CA SER A 166 -15.98 6.18 -4.58
C SER A 166 -14.83 5.53 -3.82
N GLY A 167 -13.61 6.10 -3.88
CA GLY A 167 -12.33 5.57 -3.37
C GLY A 167 -12.22 5.22 -1.88
N SER A 168 -13.34 4.91 -1.23
CA SER A 168 -13.49 4.40 0.13
C SER A 168 -13.26 2.90 0.27
N SER A 169 -13.01 2.16 -0.81
CA SER A 169 -12.78 0.71 -0.78
C SER A 169 -11.37 0.38 -1.30
N LEU A 170 -10.84 -0.78 -0.89
CA LEU A 170 -9.58 -1.28 -1.46
C LEU A 170 -9.73 -1.41 -2.98
N GLY A 171 -8.72 -0.97 -3.72
CA GLY A 171 -8.75 -0.96 -5.18
C GLY A 171 -8.72 -2.36 -5.78
N LEU A 172 -9.83 -3.07 -5.87
CA LEU A 172 -9.77 -4.43 -6.42
C LEU A 172 -9.65 -4.41 -7.95
N LYS A 173 -8.81 -5.31 -8.48
CA LYS A 173 -8.47 -5.38 -9.93
C LYS A 173 -9.74 -5.51 -10.78
N ASP A 174 -10.73 -6.25 -10.29
CA ASP A 174 -11.95 -6.60 -11.02
C ASP A 174 -13.21 -5.90 -10.48
N ARG A 175 -13.07 -4.86 -9.64
CA ARG A 175 -14.21 -4.13 -9.05
C ARG A 175 -15.22 -5.02 -8.32
N VAL A 176 -14.71 -6.07 -7.68
CA VAL A 176 -15.50 -7.09 -6.98
C VAL A 176 -15.68 -6.75 -5.50
N SER A 177 -16.71 -7.30 -4.87
CA SER A 177 -16.79 -7.30 -3.40
C SER A 177 -15.70 -8.20 -2.82
N TYR A 178 -15.30 -7.97 -1.58
CA TYR A 178 -14.26 -8.74 -0.90
C TYR A 178 -14.60 -8.94 0.57
N PHE A 179 -13.81 -9.78 1.24
CA PHE A 179 -13.92 -9.98 2.68
C PHE A 179 -12.71 -9.40 3.39
N GLY A 180 -12.95 -8.85 4.58
CA GLY A 180 -11.91 -8.30 5.43
C GLY A 180 -12.47 -7.29 6.43
N VAL A 181 -11.65 -6.31 6.80
CA VAL A 181 -12.03 -5.24 7.73
C VAL A 181 -12.30 -3.96 6.95
N ASN A 182 -13.52 -3.43 7.06
CA ASN A 182 -13.87 -2.18 6.41
C ASN A 182 -13.30 -0.98 7.18
N GLU A 183 -13.51 -0.88 8.49
CA GLU A 183 -12.98 0.22 9.31
C GLU A 183 -12.67 -0.27 10.74
N GLY A 184 -11.48 -0.84 10.94
CA GLY A 184 -10.98 -1.17 12.27
C GLY A 184 -10.27 0.03 12.92
N VAL A 185 -10.08 0.01 14.24
CA VAL A 185 -9.33 1.06 14.94
C VAL A 185 -7.84 0.74 14.96
N ALA A 186 -7.00 1.69 14.54
CA ALA A 186 -5.56 1.63 14.69
C ALA A 186 -5.11 2.63 15.76
N MET A 187 -4.50 2.13 16.84
CA MET A 187 -3.94 2.96 17.92
C MET A 187 -2.43 2.99 17.79
N LEU A 188 -1.87 4.18 17.64
CA LEU A 188 -0.44 4.40 17.48
C LEU A 188 0.11 4.86 18.83
N GLU A 189 1.16 4.22 19.34
CA GLU A 189 1.69 4.52 20.68
C GLU A 189 2.17 5.97 20.83
N LYS A 190 2.75 6.54 19.77
CA LYS A 190 3.32 7.90 19.77
C LYS A 190 2.44 8.95 19.09
N ASP A 191 1.22 8.59 18.71
CA ASP A 191 0.28 9.48 18.02
C ASP A 191 -1.10 9.35 18.65
N ASN A 192 -1.62 10.47 19.15
CA ASN A 192 -2.87 10.50 19.89
C ASN A 192 -4.11 10.59 18.98
N GLU A 193 -3.93 10.65 17.66
CA GLU A 193 -5.03 10.64 16.71
C GLU A 193 -5.62 9.24 16.53
N ILE A 194 -6.96 9.16 16.53
CA ILE A 194 -7.65 7.92 16.16
C ILE A 194 -7.44 7.70 14.67
N LYS A 195 -6.86 6.56 14.30
CA LYS A 195 -6.74 6.14 12.91
C LYS A 195 -7.64 4.94 12.63
N LYS A 196 -8.00 4.78 11.36
CA LYS A 196 -8.71 3.58 10.91
C LYS A 196 -7.75 2.68 10.17
N TYR A 197 -8.06 1.39 10.12
CA TYR A 197 -7.40 0.47 9.21
C TYR A 197 -8.40 -0.29 8.36
N HIS A 198 -7.98 -0.57 7.14
CA HIS A 198 -8.71 -1.33 6.14
C HIS A 198 -7.87 -2.54 5.77
N LEU A 199 -8.48 -3.71 5.64
CA LEU A 199 -7.78 -4.96 5.33
C LEU A 199 -8.65 -5.80 4.40
N GLY A 200 -8.04 -6.39 3.38
CA GLY A 200 -8.65 -7.37 2.49
C GLY A 200 -7.96 -8.73 2.64
N ILE A 201 -8.72 -9.79 2.39
CA ILE A 201 -8.26 -11.18 2.34
C ILE A 201 -8.14 -11.60 0.87
N PHE A 202 -6.96 -12.12 0.50
CA PHE A 202 -6.58 -12.37 -0.88
C PHE A 202 -6.06 -13.80 -1.10
N GLY A 203 -6.14 -14.24 -2.36
CA GLY A 203 -5.69 -15.54 -2.82
C GLY A 203 -6.78 -16.61 -2.77
N GLU A 204 -6.45 -17.80 -3.28
CA GLU A 204 -7.41 -18.89 -3.47
C GLU A 204 -7.96 -19.47 -2.17
N ALA A 205 -7.27 -19.33 -1.04
CA ALA A 205 -7.67 -19.94 0.23
C ALA A 205 -7.29 -19.07 1.44
N ALA A 206 -7.54 -17.76 1.35
CA ALA A 206 -7.10 -16.76 2.33
C ALA A 206 -5.57 -16.87 2.57
N ASN A 207 -4.81 -16.85 1.47
CA ASN A 207 -3.36 -17.06 1.50
C ASN A 207 -2.62 -15.88 2.10
N GLU A 208 -3.16 -14.67 1.97
CA GLU A 208 -2.53 -13.44 2.41
C GLU A 208 -3.56 -12.35 2.70
N VAL A 209 -3.10 -11.31 3.37
CA VAL A 209 -3.87 -10.10 3.65
C VAL A 209 -3.08 -8.88 3.18
N ALA A 210 -3.78 -7.83 2.78
CA ALA A 210 -3.20 -6.53 2.47
C ALA A 210 -4.14 -5.41 2.86
N GLY A 211 -3.58 -4.25 3.17
CA GLY A 211 -4.37 -3.16 3.74
C GLY A 211 -3.56 -1.89 3.97
N ALA A 212 -4.20 -0.95 4.64
CA ALA A 212 -3.57 0.28 5.07
C ALA A 212 -4.19 0.86 6.33
N VAL A 213 -3.40 1.65 7.05
CA VAL A 213 -3.87 2.58 8.08
C VAL A 213 -4.14 3.93 7.42
N SER A 214 -5.34 4.47 7.63
CA SER A 214 -5.83 5.73 7.07
C SER A 214 -6.09 6.76 8.17
N GLN A 215 -5.97 8.04 7.80
CA GLN A 215 -6.46 9.12 8.67
C GLN A 215 -7.98 9.05 8.77
N GLU A 216 -8.52 9.39 9.95
CA GLU A 216 -9.97 9.42 10.15
C GLU A 216 -10.62 10.40 9.16
N HIS A 217 -11.66 9.95 8.47
CA HIS A 217 -12.39 10.73 7.45
C HIS A 217 -11.62 11.11 6.17
N LYS A 218 -10.49 10.48 5.87
CA LYS A 218 -9.78 10.65 4.59
C LYS A 218 -9.49 9.33 3.90
N HIS A 219 -9.63 9.31 2.57
CA HIS A 219 -9.22 8.17 1.74
C HIS A 219 -7.69 8.05 1.56
N GLN A 220 -6.94 9.06 2.03
CA GLN A 220 -5.50 9.05 2.06
C GLN A 220 -5.02 8.15 3.20
N ALA A 221 -4.28 7.12 2.84
CA ALA A 221 -3.62 6.21 3.74
C ALA A 221 -2.23 6.72 4.09
N VAL A 222 -1.78 6.39 5.30
CA VAL A 222 -0.49 6.82 5.85
C VAL A 222 0.50 5.66 5.86
N ILE A 223 0.00 4.45 6.09
CA ILE A 223 0.84 3.25 6.23
C ILE A 223 0.20 2.14 5.42
N GLY A 224 0.93 1.58 4.45
CA GLY A 224 0.54 0.39 3.73
C GLY A 224 1.09 -0.86 4.41
N PHE A 225 0.37 -1.97 4.37
CA PHE A 225 0.83 -3.24 4.94
C PHE A 225 0.31 -4.46 4.19
N GLY A 226 1.00 -5.59 4.36
CA GLY A 226 0.50 -6.90 3.98
C GLY A 226 1.19 -8.02 4.75
N GLY A 227 0.63 -9.21 4.68
CA GLY A 227 1.28 -10.42 5.20
C GLY A 227 0.72 -11.70 4.61
N GLU A 228 1.60 -12.68 4.49
CA GLU A 228 1.27 -14.03 4.05
C GLU A 228 0.93 -14.91 5.26
N LYS A 229 0.00 -15.84 5.04
CA LYS A 229 -0.39 -16.84 6.04
C LYS A 229 0.82 -17.69 6.43
N LYS A 230 0.98 -17.94 7.74
CA LYS A 230 1.99 -18.85 8.32
C LYS A 230 1.47 -20.27 8.49
#